data_AF-A0A2N6BY11-F1
#
_entry.id   AF-A0A2N6BY11-F1
#
_cell.length_a   1.000
_cell.length_b   1.000
_cell.length_c   1.000
_cell.angle_alpha   90.00
_cell.angle_beta   90.00
_cell.angle_gamma   90.00
#
_symmetry.space_group_name_H-M   'P 1'
#
loop_
_entity.id
_entity.type
_entity.pdbx_description
1 polymer ?
#
loop_
_entity_poly.entity_id
_entity_poly.type
_entity_poly.pdbx_seq_one_letter_code
_entity_poly.pdbx_strand_id
1 'polypeptide(L)'
;MANLGIFVTSPKNMAHVMGVTKAAKAKGATVKVFFTWKGTLLAKDPQFPELCKIADEVAICADSYKKMGYDPENDIPPGLTAKEMSTQAKHGYLIDDCEKYMTL
;
A
#
# COMPACT_ATOMS: atom_id res chain seq x y z
N MET A 1 2.51 -13.62 15.68
CA MET A 1 1.31 -13.48 14.81
C MET A 1 1.87 -13.14 13.45
N ALA A 2 1.59 -13.92 12.40
CA ALA A 2 2.27 -13.76 11.12
C ALA A 2 2.02 -12.35 10.54
N ASN A 3 3.04 -11.72 9.95
CA ASN A 3 2.92 -10.40 9.33
C ASN A 3 3.43 -10.41 7.88
N LEU A 4 2.67 -9.75 6.99
CA LEU A 4 2.92 -9.74 5.55
C LEU A 4 3.11 -8.31 5.06
N GLY A 5 4.26 -8.06 4.42
CA GLY A 5 4.53 -6.87 3.64
C GLY A 5 4.18 -7.08 2.17
N ILE A 6 3.41 -6.16 1.58
CA ILE A 6 3.12 -6.12 0.15
C ILE A 6 3.69 -4.82 -0.42
N PHE A 7 4.67 -4.94 -1.31
CA PHE A 7 5.29 -3.83 -2.01
C PHE A 7 4.74 -3.72 -3.43
N VAL A 8 3.99 -2.65 -3.69
CA VAL A 8 3.23 -2.48 -4.93
C VAL A 8 3.87 -1.44 -5.84
N THR A 9 4.30 -1.88 -7.02
CA THR A 9 5.03 -1.11 -8.03
C THR A 9 4.29 -1.06 -9.38
N SER A 10 3.34 -1.98 -9.59
CA SER A 10 2.56 -2.09 -10.82
C SER A 10 1.14 -1.52 -10.66
N PRO A 11 0.62 -0.77 -11.65
CA PRO A 11 -0.76 -0.30 -11.66
C PRO A 11 -1.77 -1.38 -12.09
N LYS A 12 -1.33 -2.63 -12.32
CA LYS A 12 -2.18 -3.69 -12.88
C LYS A 12 -2.62 -4.73 -11.85
N ASN A 13 -2.13 -4.64 -10.61
CA ASN A 13 -2.20 -5.72 -9.65
C ASN A 13 -3.18 -5.48 -8.49
N MET A 14 -4.11 -4.54 -8.61
CA MET A 14 -5.06 -4.23 -7.53
C MET A 14 -5.89 -5.43 -7.09
N ALA A 15 -6.39 -6.23 -8.04
CA ALA A 15 -7.13 -7.45 -7.72
C ALA A 15 -6.29 -8.44 -6.90
N HIS A 16 -4.99 -8.56 -7.20
CA HIS A 16 -4.07 -9.41 -6.45
C HIS A 16 -3.78 -8.84 -5.05
N VAL A 17 -3.54 -7.53 -4.94
CA VAL A 17 -3.35 -6.84 -3.64
C VAL A 17 -4.55 -7.08 -2.73
N MET A 18 -5.77 -6.93 -3.26
CA MET A 18 -7.01 -7.17 -2.51
C MET A 18 -7.18 -8.65 -2.12
N GLY A 19 -6.96 -9.57 -3.06
CA GLY A 19 -7.09 -11.01 -2.83
C GLY A 19 -6.12 -11.52 -1.76
N VAL A 20 -4.85 -11.11 -1.86
CA VAL A 20 -3.80 -11.49 -0.90
C VAL A 20 -4.09 -10.87 0.48
N THR A 21 -4.43 -9.58 0.53
CA THR A 21 -4.76 -8.92 1.80
C THR A 21 -5.92 -9.61 2.50
N LYS A 22 -7.04 -9.88 1.80
CA LYS A 22 -8.19 -10.59 2.37
C LYS A 22 -7.83 -11.99 2.87
N ALA A 23 -7.05 -12.75 2.09
CA ALA A 23 -6.63 -14.10 2.48
C ALA A 23 -5.71 -14.09 3.71
N ALA A 24 -4.78 -13.12 3.79
CA ALA A 24 -3.90 -12.96 4.94
C ALA A 24 -4.68 -12.55 6.21
N LYS A 25 -5.58 -11.58 6.10
CA LYS A 25 -6.46 -11.18 7.22
C LYS A 25 -7.37 -12.32 7.68
N ALA A 26 -7.91 -13.13 6.77
CA ALA A 26 -8.72 -14.31 7.12
C ALA A 26 -7.92 -15.38 7.91
N LYS A 27 -6.59 -15.43 7.73
CA LYS A 27 -5.68 -16.28 8.51
C LYS A 27 -5.22 -15.63 9.82
N GLY A 28 -5.71 -14.44 10.17
CA GLY A 28 -5.32 -13.71 11.37
C GLY A 28 -3.93 -13.06 11.27
N ALA A 29 -3.39 -12.88 10.07
CA ALA A 29 -2.14 -12.17 9.87
C ALA A 29 -2.34 -10.64 9.86
N THR A 30 -1.29 -9.89 10.20
CA THR A 30 -1.26 -8.45 9.93
C THR A 30 -0.71 -8.19 8.54
N VAL A 31 -1.22 -7.15 7.87
CA VAL A 31 -0.85 -6.80 6.49
C VAL A 31 -0.46 -5.34 6.41
N LYS A 32 0.76 -5.08 5.90
CA LYS A 32 1.26 -3.76 5.56
C LYS A 32 1.42 -3.65 4.05
N VAL A 33 0.86 -2.61 3.43
CA VAL A 33 0.92 -2.38 1.99
C VAL A 33 1.62 -1.05 1.70
N PHE A 34 2.62 -1.07 0.82
CA PHE A 34 3.32 0.14 0.41
C PHE A 34 3.27 0.30 -1.12
N PHE A 35 2.71 1.40 -1.58
CA PHE A 35 2.63 1.75 -3.00
C PHE A 35 3.76 2.69 -3.39
N THR A 36 4.47 2.39 -4.47
CA THR A 36 5.50 3.27 -5.05
C THR A 36 5.51 3.18 -6.57
N TRP A 37 6.27 4.07 -7.20
CA TRP A 37 6.37 4.21 -8.65
C TRP A 37 4.98 4.26 -9.33
N LYS A 38 4.78 3.51 -10.42
CA LYS A 38 3.50 3.42 -11.12
C LYS A 38 2.41 2.72 -10.29
N GLY A 39 2.77 1.98 -9.24
CA GLY A 39 1.82 1.37 -8.32
C GLY A 39 0.94 2.40 -7.62
N THR A 40 1.44 3.62 -7.41
CA THR A 40 0.67 4.69 -6.75
C THR A 40 -0.57 5.13 -7.55
N LEU A 41 -0.66 4.81 -8.85
CA LEU A 41 -1.87 5.04 -9.66
C LEU A 41 -3.07 4.25 -9.11
N LEU A 42 -2.84 3.14 -8.41
CA LEU A 42 -3.90 2.34 -7.77
C LEU A 42 -4.58 3.06 -6.60
N ALA A 43 -4.03 4.18 -6.12
CA ALA A 43 -4.71 5.04 -5.16
C ALA A 43 -6.05 5.60 -5.68
N LYS A 44 -6.24 5.62 -7.01
CA LYS A 44 -7.49 6.03 -7.67
C LYS A 44 -8.41 4.86 -8.01
N ASP A 45 -8.01 3.63 -7.70
CA ASP A 45 -8.83 2.46 -7.94
C ASP A 45 -10.05 2.45 -6.98
N PRO A 46 -11.27 2.12 -7.46
CA PRO A 46 -12.46 2.05 -6.61
C PRO A 46 -12.34 1.13 -5.40
N GLN A 47 -11.43 0.14 -5.44
CA GLN A 47 -11.19 -0.80 -4.36
C GLN A 47 -10.21 -0.26 -3.29
N PHE A 48 -9.52 0.85 -3.55
CA PHE A 48 -8.50 1.39 -2.64
C PHE A 48 -9.03 1.80 -1.26
N PRO A 49 -10.21 2.44 -1.13
CA PRO A 49 -10.75 2.76 0.19
C PRO A 49 -11.09 1.52 1.01
N GLU A 50 -11.48 0.42 0.35
CA GLU A 50 -11.71 -0.86 1.03
C GLU A 50 -10.39 -1.48 1.48
N LEU A 51 -9.33 -1.40 0.66
CA LEU A 51 -7.99 -1.84 1.05
C LEU A 51 -7.55 -1.18 2.37
N CYS A 52 -7.75 0.14 2.49
CA CYS A 52 -7.37 0.91 3.67
C CYS A 52 -8.15 0.52 4.93
N LYS A 53 -9.33 -0.10 4.79
CA LYS A 53 -10.10 -0.61 5.95
C LYS A 53 -9.65 -2.00 6.39
N ILE A 54 -9.19 -2.83 5.46
CA ILE A 54 -8.85 -4.23 5.74
C ILE A 54 -7.39 -4.43 6.13
N ALA A 55 -6.47 -3.66 5.55
CA ALA A 55 -5.05 -3.72 5.84
C ALA A 55 -4.76 -2.99 7.17
N ASP A 56 -3.73 -3.44 7.89
CA ASP A 56 -3.34 -2.84 9.16
C ASP A 56 -2.52 -1.55 8.94
N GLU A 57 -1.81 -1.46 7.81
CA GLU A 57 -1.11 -0.26 7.39
C GLU A 57 -1.11 -0.15 5.87
N VAL A 58 -1.45 1.03 5.34
CA VAL A 58 -1.31 1.37 3.93
C VAL A 58 -0.52 2.67 3.84
N ALA A 59 0.52 2.69 3.01
CA ALA A 59 1.32 3.89 2.77
C ALA A 59 1.60 4.07 1.28
N ILE A 60 1.80 5.33 0.87
CA ILE A 60 2.11 5.71 -0.51
C ILE A 60 3.40 6.54 -0.51
N CYS A 61 4.32 6.23 -1.42
CA CYS A 61 5.48 7.09 -1.65
C CYS A 61 5.04 8.43 -2.25
N ALA A 62 5.14 9.53 -1.49
CA ALA A 62 4.73 10.87 -1.89
C ALA A 62 5.47 11.36 -3.15
N ASP A 63 6.76 11.09 -3.26
CA ASP A 63 7.56 11.45 -4.45
C ASP A 63 7.10 10.72 -5.71
N SER A 64 6.73 9.44 -5.57
CA SER A 64 6.19 8.67 -6.69
C SER A 64 4.80 9.14 -7.06
N TYR A 65 3.95 9.42 -6.07
CA TYR A 65 2.60 9.96 -6.28
C TYR A 65 2.64 11.28 -7.04
N LYS A 66 3.55 12.19 -6.64
CA LYS A 66 3.84 13.44 -7.35
C LYS A 66 4.32 13.21 -8.78
N LYS A 67 5.25 12.27 -8.98
CA LYS A 67 5.74 11.92 -10.33
C LYS A 67 4.67 11.32 -11.24
N MET A 68 3.64 10.68 -10.66
CA MET A 68 2.48 10.17 -11.40
C MET A 68 1.44 11.25 -11.72
N GLY A 69 1.66 12.50 -11.31
CA GLY A 69 0.81 13.64 -11.62
C GLY A 69 -0.24 13.98 -10.56
N TYR A 70 -0.13 13.41 -9.35
CA TYR A 70 -1.03 13.71 -8.23
C TYR A 70 -0.40 14.67 -7.22
N ASP A 71 -1.23 15.28 -6.38
CA ASP A 71 -0.77 16.18 -5.31
C ASP A 71 -0.72 15.42 -3.97
N PRO A 72 0.46 15.16 -3.38
CA PRO A 72 0.56 14.42 -2.13
C PRO A 72 0.05 15.17 -0.90
N GLU A 73 -0.18 16.48 -0.99
CA GLU A 73 -0.67 17.32 0.12
C GLU A 73 -2.19 17.55 0.00
N ASN A 74 -2.68 17.81 -1.21
CA ASN A 74 -4.09 18.18 -1.43
C ASN A 74 -4.96 17.05 -2.01
N ASP A 75 -4.36 15.98 -2.55
CA ASP A 75 -5.06 14.86 -3.19
C ASP A 75 -4.81 13.54 -2.44
N ILE A 76 -5.04 13.56 -1.13
CA ILE A 76 -4.88 12.41 -0.25
C ILE A 76 -6.02 11.40 -0.51
N PRO A 77 -5.69 10.13 -0.83
CA PRO A 77 -6.71 9.12 -1.12
C PRO A 77 -7.65 8.85 0.07
N PRO A 78 -8.94 8.56 -0.18
CA PRO A 78 -9.87 8.22 0.88
C PRO A 78 -9.40 7.00 1.68
N GLY A 79 -9.43 7.12 3.01
CA GLY A 79 -8.93 6.10 3.94
C GLY A 79 -7.49 6.35 4.41
N LEU A 80 -6.79 7.33 3.85
CA LEU A 80 -5.49 7.80 4.30
C LEU A 80 -5.54 9.21 4.88
N THR A 81 -4.49 9.57 5.61
CA THR A 81 -4.17 10.94 6.01
C THR A 81 -2.79 11.33 5.47
N ALA A 82 -2.37 12.57 5.71
CA ALA A 82 -1.05 13.06 5.28
C ALA A 82 0.11 12.22 5.87
N LYS A 83 -0.11 11.53 7.00
CA LYS A 83 0.91 10.68 7.63
C LYS A 83 1.26 9.45 6.79
N GLU A 84 0.29 8.92 6.04
CA GLU A 84 0.48 7.74 5.19
C GLU A 84 1.11 8.09 3.82
N MET A 85 1.25 9.38 3.53
CA MET A 85 2.06 9.89 2.42
C MET A 85 3.53 9.90 2.85
N SER A 86 4.20 8.77 2.62
CA SER A 86 5.52 8.45 3.17
C SER A 86 6.65 8.62 2.15
N THR A 87 7.88 8.36 2.58
CA THR A 87 9.07 8.36 1.73
C THR A 87 9.40 6.94 1.27
N GLN A 88 10.34 6.82 0.33
CA GLN A 88 10.82 5.52 -0.14
C GLN A 88 11.49 4.69 0.99
N ALA A 89 11.88 5.30 2.11
CA ALA A 89 12.39 4.58 3.28
C ALA A 89 11.40 3.54 3.82
N LYS A 90 10.09 3.73 3.60
CA LYS A 90 9.05 2.77 3.99
C LYS A 90 9.21 1.40 3.35
N HIS A 91 9.87 1.32 2.19
CA HIS A 91 10.26 0.05 1.59
C HIS A 91 11.22 -0.74 2.51
N GLY A 92 12.23 -0.08 3.07
CA GLY A 92 13.17 -0.71 3.99
C GLY A 92 12.48 -1.21 5.26
N TYR A 93 11.60 -0.40 5.85
CA TYR A 93 10.80 -0.82 7.01
C TYR A 93 9.89 -2.00 6.70
N LEU A 94 9.34 -2.11 5.48
CA LEU A 94 8.53 -3.26 5.10
C LEU A 94 9.33 -4.57 5.12
N ILE A 95 10.61 -4.52 4.73
CA ILE A 95 11.51 -5.68 4.70
C ILE A 95 11.97 -6.04 6.12
N ASP A 96 12.25 -5.03 6.96
CA ASP A 96 12.74 -5.23 8.33
C ASP A 96 11.62 -5.66 9.30
N ASP A 97 10.43 -5.06 9.17
CA ASP A 97 9.31 -5.29 10.09
C ASP A 97 8.53 -6.58 9.78
N CYS A 98 8.53 -7.06 8.53
CA CYS A 98 7.68 -8.18 8.10
C CYS A 98 8.46 -9.49 7.92
N GLU A 99 7.97 -10.56 8.55
CA GLU A 99 8.44 -11.94 8.43
C GLU A 99 8.39 -12.44 6.98
N LYS A 100 7.39 -12.00 6.21
CA LYS A 100 7.22 -12.29 4.80
C LYS A 100 6.97 -11.02 4.02
N TYR A 101 7.55 -10.96 2.84
CA TYR A 101 7.48 -9.82 1.94
C TYR A 101 7.23 -10.32 0.52
N MET A 102 6.37 -9.62 -0.22
CA MET A 102 6.16 -9.88 -1.64
C MET A 102 6.04 -8.59 -2.45
N THR A 103 6.43 -8.68 -3.72
CA THR A 103 6.32 -7.58 -4.68
C THR A 103 5.18 -7.83 -5.65
N LEU A 104 4.34 -6.81 -5.84
CA LEU A 104 3.26 -6.77 -6.82
C LEU A 104 3.36 -5.48 -7.66
#